data_AF-A0A1Y5EZF3-F1
#
_entry.id   AF-A0A1Y5EZF3-F1
#
_cell.length_a   1.000
_cell.length_b   1.000
_cell.length_c   1.000
_cell.angle_alpha   90.00
_cell.angle_beta   90.00
_cell.angle_gamma   90.00
#
_symmetry.space_group_name_H-M   'P 1'
#
loop_
_entity.id
_entity.type
_entity.pdbx_description
1 polymer ?
#
loop_
_entity_poly.entity_id
_entity_poly.type
_entity_poly.pdbx_seq_one_letter_code
_entity_poly.pdbx_strand_id
1 'polypeptide(L)'
;MGKLLKIIAGLVLLIIVAAVVAPMVIDPNDYREEIQAVVKDKTGRDLTIKGDLSLSIFPWVGVGINDVSLSNATGFSAQYFAEIKQANVKVKLLPLLSQQVEVSTVVLKGMSLNLAKNKAGVTNWDDLAQPSADKTKATTTASDEKSSAAGLGALAIGGLQIVDANITWNDASKGESYSLADLDLTT
;
A
#
# COMPACT_ATOMS: atom_id res chain seq x y z
N MET A 1 -5.96 42.05 16.92
CA MET A 1 -4.85 41.37 16.21
C MET A 1 -3.88 40.59 17.10
N GLY A 2 -3.28 41.17 18.15
CA GLY A 2 -2.18 40.50 18.89
C GLY A 2 -2.51 39.17 19.59
N LYS A 3 -3.74 38.96 20.08
CA LYS A 3 -4.16 37.68 20.69
C LYS A 3 -4.28 36.56 19.65
N LEU A 4 -4.85 36.86 18.49
CA LEU A 4 -4.99 35.91 17.39
C LEU A 4 -3.61 35.50 16.85
N LEU A 5 -2.69 36.45 16.71
CA LEU A 5 -1.32 36.20 16.26
C LEU A 5 -0.57 35.26 17.23
N LYS A 6 -0.74 35.44 18.54
CA LYS A 6 -0.15 34.57 19.58
C LYS A 6 -0.72 33.15 19.54
N ILE A 7 -2.02 33.00 19.30
CA ILE A 7 -2.67 31.68 19.17
C ILE A 7 -2.14 30.96 17.93
N ILE A 8 -2.09 31.63 16.79
CA ILE A 8 -1.54 31.06 15.54
C ILE A 8 -0.07 30.68 15.74
N ALA A 9 0.74 31.56 16.31
CA ALA A 9 2.14 31.26 16.59
C ALA A 9 2.33 30.05 17.52
N GLY A 10 1.50 29.93 18.56
CA GLY A 10 1.51 28.77 19.46
C GLY A 10 1.11 27.47 18.75
N LEU A 11 0.09 27.52 17.89
CA LEU A 11 -0.34 26.36 17.10
C LEU A 11 0.75 25.91 16.11
N VAL A 12 1.39 26.86 15.43
CA VAL A 12 2.51 26.57 14.52
C VAL A 12 3.67 25.93 15.28
N LEU A 13 4.02 26.47 16.45
CA LEU A 13 5.07 25.90 17.29
C LEU A 13 4.74 24.46 17.71
N LEU A 14 3.49 24.18 18.10
CA LEU A 14 3.04 22.84 18.47
C LEU A 14 3.15 21.86 17.30
N ILE A 15 2.77 22.27 16.09
CA ILE A 15 2.91 21.44 14.88
C ILE A 15 4.38 21.13 14.59
N ILE A 16 5.27 22.12 14.73
CA ILE A 16 6.71 21.92 14.54
C ILE A 16 7.26 20.91 15.55
N VAL A 17 6.88 21.06 16.84
CA VAL A 17 7.30 20.12 17.89
C VAL A 17 6.80 18.71 17.58
N ALA A 18 5.52 18.56 17.22
CA ALA A 18 4.97 17.25 16.85
C ALA A 18 5.69 16.62 15.65
N ALA A 19 6.03 17.41 14.63
CA ALA A 19 6.74 16.93 13.44
C ALA A 19 8.17 16.46 13.75
N VAL A 20 8.83 17.06 14.74
CA VAL A 20 10.18 16.66 15.19
C VAL A 20 10.12 15.44 16.12
N VAL A 21 9.13 15.40 17.03
CA VAL A 21 9.01 14.33 18.03
C VAL A 21 8.47 13.05 17.42
N ALA A 22 7.49 13.11 16.51
CA ALA A 22 6.86 11.93 15.89
C ALA A 22 7.87 10.89 15.35
N PRO A 23 8.87 11.24 14.52
CA PRO A 23 9.85 10.27 14.03
C PRO A 23 10.83 9.78 15.10
N MET A 24 10.88 10.41 16.29
CA MET A 24 11.68 9.94 17.43
C MET A 24 10.94 8.92 18.30
N VAL A 25 9.60 8.92 18.25
CA VAL A 25 8.76 8.02 19.08
C VAL A 25 8.11 6.90 18.28
N ILE A 26 8.02 7.02 16.95
CA ILE A 26 7.45 6.01 16.05
C ILE A 26 8.55 5.50 15.13
N ASP A 27 8.97 4.24 15.32
CA ASP A 27 9.80 3.53 14.35
C ASP A 27 8.88 2.74 13.41
N PRO A 28 8.84 3.07 12.10
CA PRO A 28 8.02 2.31 11.16
C PRO A 28 8.50 0.86 10.98
N ASN A 29 9.74 0.53 11.34
CA ASN A 29 10.28 -0.83 11.20
C ASN A 29 9.66 -1.82 12.19
N ASP A 30 9.13 -1.35 13.32
CA ASP A 30 8.42 -2.18 14.31
C ASP A 30 7.15 -2.81 13.72
N TYR A 31 6.57 -2.19 12.68
CA TYR A 31 5.34 -2.64 12.04
C TYR A 31 5.57 -3.56 10.84
N ARG A 32 6.82 -3.88 10.51
CA ARG A 32 7.18 -4.71 9.34
C ARG A 32 6.44 -6.05 9.36
N GLU A 33 6.56 -6.79 10.46
CA GLU A 33 5.95 -8.12 10.60
C GLU A 33 4.42 -8.06 10.53
N GLU A 34 3.82 -7.04 11.15
CA GLU A 34 2.38 -6.82 11.11
C GLU A 34 1.89 -6.56 9.68
N ILE A 35 2.59 -5.70 8.92
CA ILE A 35 2.25 -5.43 7.51
C ILE A 35 2.34 -6.71 6.68
N GLN A 36 3.40 -7.50 6.86
CA GLN A 36 3.57 -8.77 6.14
C GLN A 36 2.45 -9.77 6.50
N ALA A 37 2.08 -9.85 7.77
CA ALA A 37 1.00 -10.71 8.24
C ALA A 37 -0.36 -10.28 7.69
N VAL A 38 -0.65 -8.98 7.67
CA VAL A 38 -1.90 -8.44 7.09
C VAL A 38 -1.96 -8.74 5.59
N VAL A 39 -0.87 -8.56 4.84
CA VAL A 39 -0.87 -8.91 3.41
C VAL A 39 -1.07 -10.41 3.22
N LYS A 40 -0.45 -11.25 4.05
CA LYS A 40 -0.64 -12.70 4.00
C LYS A 40 -2.08 -13.10 4.30
N ASP A 41 -2.71 -12.52 5.31
CA ASP A 41 -4.11 -12.76 5.66
C ASP A 41 -5.06 -12.35 4.53
N LYS A 42 -4.85 -11.17 3.96
CA LYS A 42 -5.76 -10.59 2.95
C LYS A 42 -5.61 -11.20 1.56
N THR A 43 -4.39 -11.59 1.17
CA THR A 43 -4.09 -12.02 -0.20
C THR A 43 -3.68 -13.48 -0.30
N GLY A 44 -3.33 -14.13 0.81
CA GLY A 44 -2.69 -15.45 0.81
C GLY A 44 -1.22 -15.44 0.36
N ARG A 45 -0.65 -14.28 0.02
CA ARG A 45 0.70 -14.14 -0.53
C ARG A 45 1.70 -13.64 0.50
N ASP A 46 2.95 -14.01 0.30
CA ASP A 46 4.05 -13.60 1.16
C ASP A 46 4.59 -12.26 0.67
N LEU A 47 4.38 -11.21 1.47
CA LEU A 47 5.11 -9.96 1.33
C LEU A 47 6.46 -10.11 2.03
N THR A 48 7.55 -9.86 1.32
CA THR A 48 8.89 -9.75 1.92
C THR A 48 9.36 -8.32 1.82
N ILE A 49 9.68 -7.71 2.96
CA ILE A 49 10.29 -6.38 3.01
C ILE A 49 11.73 -6.56 3.48
N LYS A 50 12.71 -6.35 2.59
CA LYS A 50 14.14 -6.54 2.90
C LYS A 50 14.82 -5.24 3.35
N GLY A 51 14.42 -4.11 2.78
CA GLY A 51 14.97 -2.80 3.12
C GLY A 51 14.22 -2.13 4.27
N ASP A 52 14.69 -0.95 4.68
CA ASP A 52 14.10 -0.22 5.80
C ASP A 52 12.76 0.43 5.44
N LEU A 53 11.88 0.51 6.43
CA LEU A 53 10.73 1.41 6.38
C LEU A 53 11.19 2.78 6.89
N SER A 54 10.69 3.83 6.25
CA SER A 54 10.99 5.22 6.59
C SER A 54 9.71 6.01 6.76
N LEU A 55 9.69 6.90 7.74
CA LEU A 55 8.56 7.77 8.03
C LEU A 55 8.91 9.21 7.65
N SER A 56 8.06 9.84 6.85
CA SER A 56 8.13 11.27 6.51
C SER A 56 6.94 11.97 7.14
N ILE A 57 7.17 13.09 7.84
CA ILE A 57 6.10 13.84 8.56
C ILE A 57 5.91 15.28 8.03
N PHE A 58 6.85 15.81 7.25
CA PHE A 58 6.75 17.16 6.69
C PHE A 58 7.45 17.29 5.33
N PRO A 59 6.87 17.99 4.32
CA PRO A 59 5.57 18.69 4.35
C PRO A 59 4.35 17.77 4.13
N TRP A 60 4.55 16.47 3.93
CA TRP A 60 3.50 15.45 3.87
C TRP A 60 3.77 14.33 4.87
N VAL A 61 2.72 13.57 5.22
CA VAL A 61 2.86 12.33 5.97
C VAL A 61 2.97 11.17 4.97
N GLY A 62 3.98 10.32 5.12
CA GLY A 62 4.11 9.15 4.26
C GLY A 62 5.06 8.10 4.80
N VAL A 63 4.87 6.88 4.31
CA VAL A 63 5.72 5.73 4.60
C VAL A 63 6.45 5.33 3.31
N GLY A 64 7.78 5.30 3.39
CA GLY A 64 8.65 4.78 2.34
C GLY A 64 9.09 3.36 2.70
N ILE A 65 9.11 2.47 1.72
CA ILE A 65 9.49 1.06 1.86
C ILE A 65 10.49 0.75 0.76
N ASN A 66 11.65 0.21 1.14
CA ASN A 66 12.68 -0.21 0.19
C ASN A 66 12.72 -1.73 0.07
N ASP A 67 13.06 -2.21 -1.14
CA ASP A 67 13.26 -3.62 -1.48
C ASP A 67 12.14 -4.53 -0.99
N VAL A 68 10.96 -4.35 -1.59
CA VAL A 68 9.77 -5.13 -1.28
C VAL A 68 9.43 -6.08 -2.44
N SER A 69 9.07 -7.31 -2.10
CA SER A 69 8.64 -8.32 -3.07
C SER A 69 7.38 -9.02 -2.60
N LEU A 70 6.42 -9.21 -3.49
CA LEU A 70 5.22 -10.01 -3.27
C LEU A 70 5.34 -11.34 -4.01
N SER A 71 5.15 -12.46 -3.30
CA SER A 71 5.18 -13.79 -3.90
C SER A 71 4.15 -13.92 -5.03
N ASN A 72 4.45 -14.81 -5.97
CA ASN A 72 3.48 -15.13 -7.00
C ASN A 72 2.35 -16.04 -6.46
N ALA A 73 1.25 -16.16 -7.21
CA ALA A 73 0.22 -17.15 -6.93
C ALA A 73 0.79 -18.56 -7.10
N THR A 74 0.28 -19.49 -6.29
CA THR A 74 0.63 -20.91 -6.41
C THR A 74 0.33 -21.42 -7.82
N GLY A 75 1.29 -22.13 -8.40
CA GLY A 75 1.15 -22.73 -9.74
C GLY A 75 1.63 -21.85 -10.90
N PHE A 76 2.21 -20.68 -10.63
CA PHE A 76 2.89 -19.85 -11.63
C PHE A 76 4.41 -19.98 -11.51
N SER A 77 5.11 -19.85 -12.66
CA SER A 77 6.55 -20.15 -12.77
C SER A 77 7.45 -19.07 -12.18
N ALA A 78 7.09 -17.79 -12.34
CA ALA A 78 7.86 -16.69 -11.77
C ALA A 78 7.74 -16.71 -10.25
N GLN A 79 8.87 -16.57 -9.54
CA GLN A 79 8.91 -16.60 -8.07
C GLN A 79 8.10 -15.45 -7.44
N TYR A 80 8.21 -14.26 -8.01
CA TYR A 80 7.55 -13.05 -7.51
C TYR A 80 6.54 -12.54 -8.52
N PHE A 81 5.38 -12.10 -8.02
CA PHE A 81 4.41 -11.35 -8.81
C PHE A 81 4.87 -9.93 -9.03
N ALA A 82 5.33 -9.26 -7.96
CA ALA A 82 5.86 -7.91 -8.03
C ALA A 82 7.10 -7.78 -7.16
N GLU A 83 8.10 -7.07 -7.67
CA GLU A 83 9.28 -6.62 -6.93
C GLU A 83 9.39 -5.12 -7.12
N ILE A 84 9.62 -4.37 -6.06
CA ILE A 84 9.66 -2.90 -6.09
C ILE A 84 10.88 -2.46 -5.29
N LYS A 85 11.78 -1.70 -5.93
CA LYS A 85 12.97 -1.15 -5.27
C LYS A 85 12.58 -0.10 -4.23
N GLN A 86 11.65 0.78 -4.57
CA GLN A 86 11.15 1.81 -3.66
C GLN A 86 9.65 2.04 -3.84
N ALA A 87 8.88 1.88 -2.77
CA ALA A 87 7.47 2.25 -2.70
C ALA A 87 7.30 3.39 -1.68
N ASN A 88 6.56 4.44 -2.03
CA ASN A 88 6.20 5.49 -1.08
C ASN A 88 4.69 5.69 -1.11
N VAL A 89 4.06 5.63 0.06
CA VAL A 89 2.64 5.91 0.22
C VAL A 89 2.50 7.20 0.99
N LYS A 90 1.87 8.21 0.38
CA LYS A 90 1.57 9.50 1.01
C LYS A 90 0.12 9.54 1.43
N VAL A 91 -0.14 10.02 2.64
CA VAL A 91 -1.50 10.20 3.17
C VAL A 91 -1.77 11.67 3.48
N LYS A 92 -3.04 12.07 3.42
CA LYS A 92 -3.44 13.44 3.74
C LYS A 92 -3.37 13.67 5.26
N LEU A 93 -2.75 14.79 5.65
CA LEU A 93 -2.58 15.14 7.07
C LEU A 93 -3.90 15.52 7.76
N LEU A 94 -4.75 16.34 7.13
CA LEU A 94 -5.98 16.82 7.77
C LEU A 94 -6.97 15.68 8.13
N PRO A 95 -7.26 14.72 7.22
CA PRO A 95 -8.06 13.55 7.58
C PRO A 95 -7.40 12.70 8.67
N LEU A 96 -6.07 12.57 8.65
CA LEU A 96 -5.34 11.77 9.64
C LEU A 96 -5.49 12.31 11.06
N LEU A 97 -5.55 13.64 11.24
CA LEU A 97 -5.87 14.26 12.54
C LEU A 97 -7.28 13.91 13.03
N SER A 98 -8.17 13.55 12.11
CA SER A 98 -9.53 13.04 12.39
C SER A 98 -9.60 11.51 12.40
N GLN A 99 -8.44 10.82 12.46
CA GLN A 99 -8.30 9.37 12.40
C GLN A 99 -8.80 8.73 11.10
N GLN A 100 -8.88 9.52 10.03
CA GLN A 100 -9.26 9.04 8.70
C GLN A 100 -8.01 8.89 7.83
N VAL A 101 -7.78 7.68 7.34
CA VAL A 101 -6.65 7.39 6.45
C VAL A 101 -7.09 7.61 5.01
N GLU A 102 -6.61 8.69 4.41
CA GLU A 102 -6.81 8.98 2.99
C GLU A 102 -5.47 8.97 2.25
N VAL A 103 -5.32 8.05 1.29
CA VAL A 103 -4.13 7.95 0.45
C VAL A 103 -4.13 9.07 -0.60
N SER A 104 -3.15 9.97 -0.51
CA SER A 104 -2.95 11.04 -1.47
C SER A 104 -2.30 10.51 -2.74
N THR A 105 -1.16 9.84 -2.61
CA THR A 105 -0.37 9.39 -3.77
C THR A 105 0.42 8.14 -3.43
N VAL A 106 0.47 7.19 -4.36
CA VAL A 106 1.38 6.04 -4.31
C VAL A 106 2.47 6.25 -5.36
N VAL A 107 3.73 6.14 -4.95
CA VAL A 107 4.90 6.27 -5.84
C VAL A 107 5.67 4.96 -5.83
N LEU A 108 5.78 4.31 -6.98
CA LEU A 108 6.52 3.07 -7.16
C LEU A 108 7.71 3.33 -8.10
N LYS A 109 8.92 2.95 -7.69
CA LYS A 109 10.13 3.11 -8.50
C LYS A 109 10.85 1.78 -8.69
N GLY A 110 11.29 1.53 -9.91
CA GLY A 110 12.01 0.32 -10.26
C GLY A 110 11.18 -0.94 -10.03
N MET A 111 9.89 -0.89 -10.42
CA MET A 111 8.97 -2.02 -10.25
C MET A 111 9.20 -3.06 -11.34
N SER A 112 9.35 -4.32 -10.97
CA SER A 112 9.26 -5.47 -11.86
C SER A 112 7.95 -6.21 -11.58
N LEU A 113 7.06 -6.30 -12.57
CA LEU A 113 5.76 -6.93 -12.46
C LEU A 113 5.65 -8.10 -13.42
N ASN A 114 5.38 -9.29 -12.90
CA ASN A 114 5.19 -10.51 -13.68
C ASN A 114 3.71 -10.87 -13.74
N LEU A 115 3.08 -10.55 -14.86
CA LEU A 115 1.69 -10.91 -15.16
C LEU A 115 1.67 -12.20 -15.98
N ALA A 116 0.81 -13.13 -15.61
CA ALA A 116 0.71 -14.41 -16.30
C ALA A 116 -0.73 -14.94 -16.33
N LYS A 117 -1.05 -15.65 -17.41
CA LYS A 117 -2.26 -16.45 -17.56
C LYS A 117 -1.89 -17.88 -17.91
N ASN A 118 -2.45 -18.83 -17.18
CA ASN A 118 -2.18 -20.23 -17.41
C ASN A 118 -3.04 -20.80 -18.56
N LYS A 119 -2.80 -22.06 -18.93
CA LYS A 119 -3.56 -22.75 -20.00
C LYS A 119 -5.06 -22.88 -19.71
N ALA A 120 -5.47 -22.82 -18.45
CA ALA A 120 -6.87 -22.84 -18.03
C ALA A 120 -7.53 -21.45 -18.08
N GLY A 121 -6.79 -20.41 -18.48
CA GLY A 121 -7.29 -19.03 -18.60
C GLY A 121 -7.27 -18.24 -17.28
N VAL A 122 -6.78 -18.82 -16.19
CA VAL A 122 -6.69 -18.17 -14.86
C VAL A 122 -5.47 -17.28 -14.81
N THR A 123 -5.63 -16.07 -14.27
CA THR A 123 -4.53 -15.11 -14.14
C THR A 123 -3.85 -15.22 -12.77
N ASN A 124 -2.58 -14.82 -12.70
CA ASN A 124 -1.84 -14.80 -11.45
C ASN A 124 -2.13 -13.56 -10.58
N TRP A 125 -3.27 -12.89 -10.76
CA TRP A 125 -3.75 -11.82 -9.87
C TRP A 125 -5.25 -11.94 -9.56
N ASP A 126 -5.92 -13.01 -9.98
CA ASP A 126 -7.35 -13.21 -9.71
C ASP A 126 -7.65 -13.22 -8.20
N ASP A 127 -6.72 -13.74 -7.39
CA ASP A 127 -6.77 -13.74 -5.92
C ASP A 127 -6.55 -12.36 -5.29
N LEU A 128 -5.94 -11.42 -6.01
CA LEU A 128 -5.76 -10.03 -5.59
C LEU A 128 -6.97 -9.15 -5.95
N ALA A 129 -7.70 -9.53 -7.00
CA ALA A 129 -8.83 -8.77 -7.53
C ALA A 129 -10.17 -9.08 -6.85
N GLN A 130 -10.25 -10.15 -6.06
CA GLN A 130 -11.46 -10.46 -5.31
C GLN A 130 -11.49 -9.65 -4.00
N PRO A 131 -12.56 -8.88 -3.74
CA PRO A 131 -12.85 -8.44 -2.39
C PRO A 131 -12.83 -9.69 -1.52
N SER A 132 -12.18 -9.63 -0.36
CA SER A 132 -12.25 -10.70 0.64
C SER A 132 -13.73 -10.92 0.97
N ALA A 133 -14.40 -11.80 0.22
CA ALA A 133 -15.71 -12.29 0.56
C ALA A 133 -15.47 -13.09 1.81
N ASP A 134 -15.87 -12.51 2.94
CA ASP A 134 -15.83 -13.11 4.25
C ASP A 134 -16.14 -14.60 4.12
N LYS A 135 -15.11 -15.44 4.29
CA LYS A 135 -15.28 -16.83 4.67
C LYS A 135 -15.70 -16.88 6.15
N THR A 136 -16.77 -16.16 6.47
CA THR A 136 -17.54 -16.39 7.68
C THR A 136 -18.90 -16.87 7.21
N LYS A 137 -19.06 -18.19 7.25
CA LYS A 137 -20.33 -18.88 7.26
C LYS A 137 -21.18 -18.29 8.40
N ALA A 138 -21.92 -17.22 8.11
CA ALA A 138 -22.86 -16.62 9.03
C ALA A 138 -24.18 -17.39 8.93
N THR A 139 -24.37 -18.32 9.86
CA THR A 139 -25.69 -18.67 10.35
C THR A 139 -26.37 -17.37 10.77
N THR A 140 -27.55 -17.12 10.20
CA THR A 140 -28.49 -16.06 10.56
C THR A 140 -28.64 -15.93 12.08
N THR A 141 -28.34 -14.76 12.64
CA THR A 141 -29.19 -14.07 13.63
C THR A 141 -28.83 -12.57 13.61
N ALA A 142 -29.86 -11.74 13.49
CA ALA A 142 -29.78 -10.29 13.49
C ALA A 142 -29.31 -9.73 14.84
N SER A 143 -28.50 -8.67 14.79
CA SER A 143 -28.63 -7.46 15.62
C SER A 143 -27.66 -6.40 15.10
N ASP A 144 -28.21 -5.25 14.76
CA ASP A 144 -27.48 -3.99 14.58
C ASP A 144 -26.64 -3.72 15.83
N GLU A 145 -25.32 -3.64 15.68
CA GLU A 145 -24.52 -2.66 16.41
C GLU A 145 -23.35 -2.19 15.54
N LYS A 146 -23.18 -0.87 15.60
CA LYS A 146 -22.31 -0.02 14.81
C LYS A 146 -20.84 -0.30 15.17
N SER A 147 -20.29 -1.38 14.63
CA SER A 147 -18.87 -1.67 14.77
C SER A 147 -18.08 -0.75 13.84
N SER A 148 -17.37 0.20 14.45
CA SER A 148 -16.26 0.94 13.85
C SER A 148 -15.08 -0.02 13.60
N ALA A 149 -15.30 -1.02 12.75
CA ALA A 149 -14.20 -1.61 12.01
C ALA A 149 -13.61 -0.44 11.22
N ALA A 150 -12.34 -0.11 11.50
CA ALA A 150 -11.51 0.65 10.58
C ALA A 150 -11.40 -0.18 9.31
N GLY A 151 -12.48 -0.16 8.52
CA GLY A 151 -12.52 -0.73 7.21
C GLY A 151 -11.50 0.05 6.42
N LEU A 152 -10.56 -0.66 5.83
CA LEU A 152 -9.93 -0.25 4.59
C LEU A 152 -11.06 -0.17 3.53
N GLY A 153 -12.01 0.75 3.73
CA GLY A 153 -13.07 1.07 2.80
C GLY A 153 -12.38 1.62 1.56
N ALA A 154 -12.76 1.07 0.40
CA ALA A 154 -12.30 1.42 -0.94
C ALA A 154 -11.15 2.43 -0.93
N LEU A 155 -9.90 1.94 -0.90
CA LEU A 155 -8.72 2.78 -0.82
C LEU A 155 -8.76 3.81 -1.95
N ALA A 156 -9.22 5.02 -1.64
CA ALA A 156 -9.30 6.10 -2.61
C ALA A 156 -7.87 6.62 -2.79
N ILE A 157 -7.21 6.13 -3.83
CA ILE A 157 -5.87 6.58 -4.19
C ILE A 157 -6.04 7.87 -5.01
N GLY A 158 -5.58 9.00 -4.45
CA GLY A 158 -5.67 10.29 -5.12
C GLY A 158 -4.79 10.42 -6.37
N GLY A 159 -3.71 9.64 -6.47
CA GLY A 159 -2.83 9.59 -7.64
C GLY A 159 -1.82 8.45 -7.57
N LEU A 160 -1.32 8.02 -8.72
CA LEU A 160 -0.36 6.94 -8.89
C LEU A 160 0.80 7.43 -9.76
N GLN A 161 2.01 7.27 -9.26
CA GLN A 161 3.24 7.52 -10.00
C GLN A 161 4.06 6.24 -10.07
N ILE A 162 4.42 5.83 -11.28
CA ILE A 162 5.30 4.71 -11.57
C ILE A 162 6.50 5.26 -12.31
N VAL A 163 7.69 4.87 -11.88
CA VAL A 163 8.96 5.27 -12.50
C VAL A 163 9.82 4.04 -12.75
N ASP A 164 10.37 3.91 -13.95
CA ASP A 164 11.27 2.81 -14.35
C ASP A 164 10.65 1.41 -14.15
N ALA A 165 9.39 1.22 -14.55
CA ALA A 165 8.73 -0.07 -14.41
C ALA A 165 8.98 -1.04 -15.57
N ASN A 166 9.20 -2.30 -15.23
CA ASN A 166 9.34 -3.43 -16.13
C ASN A 166 8.17 -4.36 -15.92
N ILE A 167 7.34 -4.56 -16.95
CA ILE A 167 6.17 -5.42 -16.89
C ILE A 167 6.35 -6.55 -17.90
N THR A 168 6.23 -7.79 -17.44
CA THR A 168 6.17 -8.96 -18.31
C THR A 168 4.75 -9.51 -18.31
N TRP A 169 4.29 -9.95 -19.47
CA TRP A 169 3.04 -10.66 -19.64
C TRP A 169 3.30 -11.99 -20.33
N ASN A 170 2.85 -13.08 -19.73
CA ASN A 170 2.91 -14.41 -20.32
C ASN A 170 1.51 -15.02 -20.42
N ASP A 171 1.02 -15.26 -21.64
CA ASP A 171 -0.25 -15.95 -21.86
C ASP A 171 0.00 -17.37 -22.36
N ALA A 172 0.03 -18.33 -21.45
CA ALA A 172 0.23 -19.74 -21.77
C ALA A 172 -0.98 -20.37 -22.49
N SER A 173 -2.14 -19.73 -22.48
CA SER A 173 -3.32 -20.19 -23.24
C SER A 173 -3.16 -19.94 -24.75
N LYS A 174 -2.41 -18.89 -25.12
CA LYS A 174 -2.09 -18.53 -26.51
C LYS A 174 -0.64 -18.82 -26.92
N GLY A 175 0.23 -19.08 -25.95
CA GLY A 175 1.67 -19.19 -26.19
C GLY A 175 2.32 -17.84 -26.49
N GLU A 176 1.74 -16.74 -26.03
CA GLU A 176 2.20 -15.38 -26.29
C GLU A 176 2.96 -14.81 -25.09
N SER A 177 3.92 -13.92 -25.35
CA SER A 177 4.59 -13.17 -24.30
C SER A 177 4.91 -11.75 -24.76
N TYR A 178 4.67 -10.78 -23.90
CA TYR A 178 4.97 -9.36 -24.12
C TYR A 178 5.81 -8.84 -22.96
N SER A 179 6.67 -7.87 -23.24
CA SER A 179 7.41 -7.15 -22.21
C SER A 179 7.37 -5.66 -22.49
N LEU A 180 7.19 -4.89 -21.44
CA LEU A 180 7.29 -3.43 -21.44
C LEU A 180 8.39 -3.05 -20.44
N ALA A 181 9.38 -2.29 -20.90
CA ALA A 181 10.48 -1.83 -20.08
C ALA A 181 10.43 -0.31 -19.95
N ASP A 182 11.05 0.20 -18.89
CA ASP A 182 11.22 1.64 -18.62
C ASP A 182 9.90 2.44 -18.71
N LEU A 183 8.82 1.84 -18.18
CA LEU A 183 7.51 2.47 -18.12
C LEU A 183 7.48 3.53 -17.01
N ASP A 184 7.18 4.76 -17.43
CA ASP A 184 6.78 5.86 -16.56
C ASP A 184 5.28 6.14 -16.71
N LEU A 185 4.59 6.27 -15.59
CA LEU A 185 3.16 6.61 -15.54
C LEU A 185 2.91 7.62 -14.43
N THR A 186 2.04 8.60 -14.68
CA THR A 186 1.54 9.52 -13.65
C THR A 186 0.07 9.81 -13.91
N THR A 187 -0.76 9.67 -12.88
CA THR A 187 -2.23 9.91 -12.93
C THR A 187 -2.66 10.95 -11.90
#